data_AF-A0A9D4L0N3-F1
#
_entry.id   AF-A0A9D4L0N3-F1
#
_cell.length_a   1.000
_cell.length_b   1.000
_cell.length_c   1.000
_cell.angle_alpha   90.00
_cell.angle_beta   90.00
_cell.angle_gamma   90.00
#
_symmetry.space_group_name_H-M   'P 1'
#
loop_
_entity.id
_entity.type
_entity.pdbx_description
1 polymer ?
#
loop_
_entity_poly.entity_id
_entity_poly.type
_entity_poly.pdbx_seq_one_letter_code
_entity_poly.pdbx_strand_id
1 'polypeptide(L)'
;MHEHDGIKKPIHLASEEGDALSDETNDVEERVEVPQGDYELPVKTESVFDAEEERVVLNVGGVRHETHVATLLKIDRTRLSRLAEQHLISARDVYFFDRHPAVFNSVIDFYRTGKRRFGLV
;
A
#
# COMPACT_ATOMS: atom_id res chain seq x y z
N MET A 1 -2.55 66.32 -19.48
CA MET A 1 -3.49 67.37 -19.90
C MET A 1 -4.01 67.00 -21.28
N HIS A 2 -5.32 67.10 -21.45
CA HIS A 2 -6.12 66.97 -22.68
C HIS A 2 -6.59 65.57 -23.09
N GLU A 3 -7.76 65.27 -22.50
CA GLU A 3 -8.92 64.63 -23.12
C GLU A 3 -9.14 65.08 -24.58
N HIS A 4 -9.71 64.19 -25.40
CA HIS A 4 -10.77 64.59 -26.33
C HIS A 4 -11.71 63.43 -26.65
N ASP A 5 -12.98 63.75 -26.42
CA ASP A 5 -14.24 63.08 -26.75
C ASP A 5 -14.35 62.46 -28.15
N GLY A 6 -15.30 61.52 -28.30
CA GLY A 6 -15.93 61.32 -29.60
C GLY A 6 -16.71 60.03 -29.82
N ILE A 7 -17.87 59.91 -29.20
CA ILE A 7 -18.88 58.85 -29.40
C ILE A 7 -19.37 58.79 -30.85
N LYS A 8 -19.41 57.58 -31.46
CA LYS A 8 -20.48 57.13 -32.39
C LYS A 8 -20.69 55.60 -32.27
N LYS A 9 -21.78 55.18 -31.61
CA LYS A 9 -22.47 53.88 -31.87
C LYS A 9 -23.52 54.12 -32.97
N PRO A 10 -23.92 53.10 -33.77
CA PRO A 10 -25.11 52.30 -33.38
C PRO A 10 -25.10 50.78 -33.75
N ILE A 11 -25.73 49.99 -32.86
CA ILE A 11 -26.69 48.84 -32.95
C ILE A 11 -26.62 47.82 -34.13
N HIS A 12 -26.90 46.51 -34.05
CA HIS A 12 -27.50 45.50 -33.14
C HIS A 12 -26.81 44.14 -33.49
N LEU A 13 -26.70 43.13 -32.63
CA LEU A 13 -27.73 42.10 -32.41
C LEU A 13 -27.36 41.23 -31.19
N ALA A 14 -28.41 40.74 -30.55
CA ALA A 14 -28.45 40.08 -29.27
C ALA A 14 -27.78 38.70 -29.21
N SER A 15 -27.31 38.37 -28.01
CA SER A 15 -27.34 37.02 -27.46
C SER A 15 -27.54 37.17 -25.94
N GLU A 16 -28.80 37.30 -25.57
CA GLU A 16 -29.54 36.41 -24.64
C GLU A 16 -28.72 35.25 -24.05
N GLU A 17 -28.76 34.82 -22.79
CA GLU A 17 -29.47 35.15 -21.54
C GLU A 17 -28.58 34.56 -20.39
N GLY A 18 -28.70 35.05 -19.14
CA GLY A 18 -29.35 34.27 -18.05
C GLY A 18 -28.40 33.23 -17.42
N ASP A 19 -27.59 33.55 -16.42
CA ASP A 19 -27.90 33.74 -14.99
C ASP A 19 -28.14 32.45 -14.18
N ALA A 20 -27.47 32.43 -13.03
CA ALA A 20 -27.71 31.69 -11.79
C ALA A 20 -27.59 30.16 -11.69
N LEU A 21 -26.87 29.79 -10.63
CA LEU A 21 -26.78 28.46 -10.00
C LEU A 21 -28.16 27.91 -9.58
N SER A 22 -28.29 26.58 -9.61
CA SER A 22 -28.97 25.83 -8.55
C SER A 22 -28.38 24.43 -8.40
N ASP A 23 -28.02 24.09 -7.17
CA ASP A 23 -27.77 22.74 -6.65
C ASP A 23 -28.86 21.76 -7.09
N GLU A 24 -28.49 20.52 -7.44
CA GLU A 24 -29.20 19.33 -6.99
C GLU A 24 -28.34 18.08 -7.22
N THR A 25 -27.99 17.43 -6.12
CA THR A 25 -27.39 16.11 -6.04
C THR A 25 -28.33 15.08 -6.67
N ASN A 26 -27.84 14.28 -7.61
CA ASN A 26 -28.43 12.98 -7.85
C ASN A 26 -27.34 11.99 -8.28
N ASP A 27 -26.83 11.28 -7.28
CA ASP A 27 -26.13 10.02 -7.40
C ASP A 27 -27.01 9.05 -8.18
N VAL A 28 -26.75 8.91 -9.48
CA VAL A 28 -27.30 7.80 -10.25
C VAL A 28 -26.34 6.63 -10.03
N GLU A 29 -26.61 5.82 -8.99
CA GLU A 29 -26.07 4.47 -8.89
C GLU A 29 -26.52 3.70 -10.14
N GLU A 30 -25.62 3.60 -11.12
CA GLU A 30 -25.78 2.64 -12.19
C GLU A 30 -25.62 1.24 -11.58
N ARG A 31 -26.76 0.65 -11.18
CA ARG A 31 -26.81 -0.73 -10.71
C ARG A 31 -26.44 -1.64 -11.87
N VAL A 32 -25.18 -2.07 -11.89
CA VAL A 32 -24.75 -3.18 -12.73
C VAL A 32 -25.53 -4.42 -12.27
N GLU A 33 -26.45 -4.90 -13.09
CA GLU A 33 -27.11 -6.18 -12.86
C GLU A 33 -26.05 -7.29 -12.90
N VAL A 34 -25.72 -7.85 -11.73
CA VAL A 34 -24.81 -8.98 -11.63
C VAL A 34 -25.61 -10.22 -12.08
N PRO A 35 -25.24 -10.88 -13.19
CA PRO A 35 -25.92 -12.11 -13.57
C PRO A 35 -25.66 -13.15 -12.49
N GLN A 36 -26.69 -13.69 -11.82
CA GLN A 36 -26.58 -14.85 -10.93
C GLN A 36 -26.18 -16.09 -11.75
N GLY A 37 -24.91 -16.14 -12.14
CA GLY A 37 -24.25 -17.37 -12.51
C GLY A 37 -23.51 -17.89 -11.29
N ASP A 38 -23.39 -19.21 -11.18
CA ASP A 38 -22.58 -19.86 -10.16
C ASP A 38 -21.10 -19.57 -10.44
N TYR A 39 -20.67 -18.32 -10.23
CA TYR A 39 -19.26 -17.98 -10.13
C TYR A 39 -18.75 -18.64 -8.86
N GLU A 40 -18.40 -19.90 -9.00
CA GLU A 40 -17.35 -20.51 -8.23
C GLU A 40 -16.15 -19.60 -8.39
N LEU A 41 -15.94 -18.71 -7.41
CA LEU A 41 -14.66 -18.07 -7.23
C LEU A 41 -13.64 -19.20 -7.36
N PRO A 42 -12.57 -19.04 -8.17
CA PRO A 42 -11.50 -20.01 -8.13
C PRO A 42 -11.15 -20.13 -6.66
N VAL A 43 -11.42 -21.31 -6.07
CA VAL A 43 -10.96 -21.64 -4.73
C VAL A 43 -9.48 -21.42 -4.88
N LYS A 44 -9.00 -20.27 -4.38
CA LYS A 44 -7.60 -19.92 -4.39
C LYS A 44 -7.04 -21.04 -3.56
N THR A 45 -6.56 -22.06 -4.26
CA THR A 45 -5.92 -23.22 -3.68
C THR A 45 -5.01 -22.57 -2.68
N GLU A 46 -5.21 -22.87 -1.39
CA GLU A 46 -4.28 -22.47 -0.36
C GLU A 46 -2.96 -23.00 -0.89
N SER A 47 -2.23 -22.16 -1.64
CA SER A 47 -0.90 -22.46 -2.09
C SER A 47 -0.25 -22.59 -0.76
N VAL A 48 0.07 -23.84 -0.43
CA VAL A 48 0.79 -24.21 0.77
C VAL A 48 2.09 -23.44 0.59
N PHE A 49 2.10 -22.19 1.05
CA PHE A 49 3.21 -21.30 0.88
C PHE A 49 4.23 -21.92 1.78
N ASP A 50 5.19 -22.58 1.15
CA ASP A 50 6.23 -23.25 1.90
C ASP A 50 7.14 -22.17 2.46
N ALA A 51 6.77 -21.66 3.64
CA ALA A 51 7.51 -20.64 4.34
C ALA A 51 8.95 -21.11 4.66
N GLU A 52 9.23 -22.41 4.57
CA GLU A 52 10.58 -22.95 4.68
C GLU A 52 11.43 -22.64 3.44
N GLU A 53 10.83 -22.66 2.24
CA GLU A 53 11.52 -22.32 0.99
C GLU A 53 11.53 -20.81 0.70
N GLU A 54 10.53 -20.07 1.19
CA GLU A 54 10.39 -18.63 0.94
C GLU A 54 11.47 -17.78 1.64
N ARG A 55 12.00 -16.78 0.93
CA ARG A 55 13.09 -15.92 1.40
C ARG A 55 12.69 -14.46 1.35
N VAL A 56 13.00 -13.74 2.41
CA VAL A 56 12.73 -12.31 2.53
C VAL A 56 14.03 -11.50 2.56
N VAL A 57 14.04 -10.38 1.83
CA VAL A 57 15.15 -9.43 1.81
C VAL A 57 14.83 -8.23 2.69
N LEU A 58 15.71 -8.00 3.67
CA LEU A 58 15.64 -6.92 4.65
C LEU A 58 16.85 -6.01 4.43
N ASN A 59 16.62 -4.82 3.89
CA ASN A 59 17.62 -3.77 3.77
C ASN A 59 17.68 -2.96 5.07
N VAL A 60 18.81 -3.01 5.78
CA VAL A 60 19.00 -2.35 7.06
C VAL A 60 20.17 -1.38 6.95
N GLY A 61 19.89 -0.08 7.03
CA GLY A 61 20.91 0.96 6.91
C GLY A 61 21.73 0.89 5.61
N GLY A 62 21.13 0.39 4.52
CA GLY A 62 21.78 0.21 3.22
C GLY A 62 22.38 -1.19 2.99
N VAL A 63 22.43 -2.05 4.01
CA VAL A 63 22.97 -3.42 3.90
C VAL A 63 21.83 -4.41 3.67
N ARG A 64 21.93 -5.24 2.62
CA ARG A 64 20.95 -6.30 2.35
C ARG A 64 21.22 -7.51 3.23
N HIS A 65 20.20 -7.90 3.99
CA HIS A 65 20.15 -9.14 4.75
C HIS A 65 19.07 -10.03 4.16
N GLU A 66 19.40 -11.29 3.89
CA GLU A 66 18.46 -12.27 3.35
C GLU A 66 18.29 -13.42 4.34
N THR A 67 17.04 -13.84 4.57
CA THR A 67 16.71 -14.91 5.51
C THR A 67 15.44 -15.63 5.09
N HIS A 68 15.24 -16.84 5.59
CA HIS A 68 13.99 -17.59 5.39
C HIS A 68 12.84 -16.95 6.15
N VAL A 69 11.65 -16.94 5.55
CA VAL A 69 10.41 -16.50 6.19
C VAL A 69 10.15 -17.32 7.45
N ALA A 70 10.30 -18.65 7.37
CA ALA A 70 10.19 -19.54 8.53
C ALA A 70 11.09 -19.14 9.71
N THR A 71 12.27 -18.54 9.46
CA THR A 71 13.14 -18.06 10.55
C THR A 71 12.47 -16.95 11.34
N LEU A 72 11.84 -15.99 10.67
CA LEU A 72 11.18 -14.87 11.34
C LEU A 72 9.88 -15.27 12.03
N LEU A 73 9.23 -16.35 11.56
CA LEU A 73 8.03 -16.92 12.16
C LEU A 73 8.31 -17.74 13.43
N LYS A 74 9.57 -18.11 13.71
CA LYS A 74 9.93 -18.89 14.93
C LYS A 74 9.52 -18.21 16.25
N ILE A 75 9.45 -16.89 16.27
CA ILE A 75 9.10 -16.11 17.47
C ILE A 75 7.92 -15.22 17.12
N ASP A 76 6.75 -15.58 17.64
CA ASP A 76 5.51 -14.87 17.41
C ASP A 76 5.51 -13.47 18.05
N ARG A 77 4.51 -12.67 17.67
CA ARG A 77 4.26 -11.32 18.24
C ARG A 77 5.42 -10.33 18.12
N THR A 78 6.37 -10.61 17.24
CA THR A 78 7.46 -9.68 16.93
C THR A 78 7.14 -8.89 15.67
N ARG A 79 7.84 -7.75 15.49
CA ARG A 79 7.67 -6.96 14.27
C ARG A 79 8.10 -7.72 13.02
N LEU A 80 9.13 -8.57 13.13
CA LEU A 80 9.61 -9.38 12.01
C LEU A 80 8.71 -10.58 11.72
N SER A 81 8.07 -11.19 12.72
CA SER A 81 7.11 -12.28 12.46
C SER A 81 5.87 -11.76 11.73
N ARG A 82 5.33 -10.62 12.15
CA ARG A 82 4.20 -9.96 11.47
C ARG A 82 4.57 -9.53 10.04
N LEU A 83 5.80 -9.08 9.84
CA LEU A 83 6.30 -8.75 8.50
C LEU A 83 6.39 -9.99 7.62
N ALA A 84 6.86 -11.11 8.16
CA ALA A 84 6.92 -12.39 7.45
C ALA A 84 5.52 -12.88 7.03
N GLU A 85 4.53 -12.81 7.92
CA GLU A 85 3.12 -13.10 7.59
C GLU A 85 2.60 -12.21 6.45
N GLN A 86 2.89 -10.90 6.53
CA GLN A 86 2.52 -9.96 5.48
C GLN A 86 3.26 -10.19 4.17
N HIS A 87 4.49 -10.70 4.22
CA HIS A 87 5.28 -11.00 3.04
C HIS A 87 4.66 -12.15 2.23
N LEU A 88 4.17 -13.19 2.91
CA LEU A 88 3.44 -14.29 2.26
C LEU A 88 2.19 -13.83 1.51
N ILE A 89 1.56 -12.73 1.94
CA ILE A 89 0.35 -12.18 1.32
C ILE A 89 0.69 -11.15 0.23
N SER A 90 1.64 -10.27 0.51
CA SER A 90 1.94 -9.10 -0.33
C SER A 90 3.05 -9.32 -1.36
N ALA A 91 3.82 -10.41 -1.24
CA ALA A 91 4.93 -10.77 -2.12
C ALA A 91 5.89 -9.60 -2.42
N ARG A 92 6.16 -8.74 -1.43
CA ARG A 92 7.04 -7.58 -1.60
C ARG A 92 8.50 -8.03 -1.64
N ASP A 93 9.24 -7.60 -2.66
CA ASP A 93 10.64 -7.98 -2.87
C ASP A 93 11.60 -7.56 -1.74
N VAL A 94 11.48 -6.34 -1.22
CA VAL A 94 12.45 -5.77 -0.25
C VAL A 94 11.79 -4.91 0.81
N TYR A 95 12.21 -5.08 2.07
CA TYR A 95 11.80 -4.25 3.21
C TYR A 95 12.95 -3.37 3.69
N PHE A 96 12.68 -2.09 3.99
CA PHE A 96 13.69 -1.15 4.44
C PHE A 96 13.59 -0.83 5.93
N PHE A 97 14.73 -0.77 6.60
CA PHE A 97 14.88 -0.38 8.00
C PHE A 97 15.95 0.69 8.15
N ASP A 98 15.54 1.85 8.66
CA ASP A 98 16.45 2.95 9.02
C ASP A 98 17.12 2.68 10.38
N ARG A 99 17.97 1.66 10.41
CA ARG A 99 18.69 1.17 11.60
C ARG A 99 20.12 0.79 11.23
N HIS A 100 20.97 0.73 12.25
CA HIS A 100 22.38 0.42 12.07
C HIS A 100 22.59 -1.07 11.69
N PRO A 101 23.27 -1.39 10.58
CA PRO A 101 23.36 -2.76 10.06
C PRO A 101 24.10 -3.72 11.00
N ALA A 102 25.11 -3.25 11.74
CA ALA A 102 25.93 -4.12 12.61
C ALA A 102 25.13 -4.79 13.73
N VAL A 103 24.02 -4.19 14.17
CA VAL A 103 23.15 -4.73 15.23
C VAL A 103 22.21 -5.82 14.69
N PHE A 104 21.95 -5.82 13.38
CA PHE A 104 20.90 -6.65 12.80
C PHE A 104 21.25 -8.14 12.76
N ASN A 105 22.53 -8.48 12.67
CA ASN A 105 22.98 -9.87 12.75
C ASN A 105 22.55 -10.52 14.08
N SER A 106 22.70 -9.79 15.20
CA SER A 106 22.26 -10.26 16.51
C SER A 106 20.74 -10.45 16.59
N VAL A 107 19.98 -9.64 15.86
CA VAL A 107 18.52 -9.81 15.74
C VAL A 107 18.20 -11.09 15.01
N ILE A 108 18.78 -11.36 13.84
CA ILE A 108 18.53 -12.61 13.10
C ILE A 108 18.96 -13.84 13.91
N ASP A 109 20.11 -13.80 14.56
CA ASP A 109 20.62 -14.92 15.35
C ASP A 109 19.72 -15.27 16.54
N PHE A 110 19.03 -14.27 17.10
CA PHE A 110 18.00 -14.46 18.12
C PHE A 110 16.85 -15.34 17.59
N TYR A 111 16.39 -15.12 16.35
CA TYR A 111 15.38 -15.97 15.71
C TYR A 111 15.91 -17.36 15.36
N ARG A 112 17.18 -17.47 14.90
CA ARG A 112 17.75 -18.76 14.51
C ARG A 112 17.91 -19.71 15.67
N THR A 113 18.43 -19.22 16.79
CA THR A 113 18.83 -20.03 17.94
C THR A 113 17.71 -20.22 18.97
N GLY A 114 16.66 -19.40 18.94
CA GLY A 114 15.56 -19.45 19.92
C GLY A 114 15.99 -19.17 21.37
N LYS A 115 17.26 -18.83 21.60
CA LYS A 115 17.86 -18.69 22.92
C LYS A 115 17.96 -17.21 23.26
N ARG A 116 17.02 -16.71 24.07
CA ARG A 116 17.38 -15.64 25.02
C ARG A 116 18.57 -16.20 25.80
N ARG A 117 19.75 -15.57 25.77
CA ARG A 117 20.78 -15.81 26.80
C ARG A 117 20.24 -15.28 28.14
N PHE A 118 19.30 -16.02 28.72
CA PHE A 118 18.87 -15.92 30.11
C PHE A 118 18.89 -17.37 30.61
N GLY A 119 20.11 -17.88 30.78
CA GLY A 119 20.30 -19.04 31.63
C GLY A 119 20.08 -18.57 33.06
N LEU A 120 18.91 -18.86 33.62
CA LEU A 120 18.84 -19.05 35.06
C LEU A 120 19.57 -20.37 35.33
N VAL A 121 20.72 -20.25 35.97
CA VAL A 121 21.30 -21.32 36.81
C VAL A 121 21.12 -20.84 38.24
#